data_AF-A0A9E3TWJ9-F1
#
_entry.id   AF-A0A9E3TWJ9-F1
#
_cell.length_a   1.000
_cell.length_b   1.000
_cell.length_c   1.000
_cell.angle_alpha   90.00
_cell.angle_beta   90.00
_cell.angle_gamma   90.00
#
_symmetry.space_group_name_H-M   'P 1'
#
loop_
_entity.id
_entity.type
_entity.pdbx_description
1 polymer ?
#
loop_
_entity_poly.entity_id
_entity_poly.type
_entity_poly.pdbx_seq_one_letter_code
_entity_poly.pdbx_strand_id
1 'polypeptide(L)'
;MTTSDPSAASDSPAPYFGVFDLFKIGIGPSSSHSVGPMCAAHLFLVELLAGGLVEKINRIRVDLYGSLALTGLGHGTDTAVLMGLSGEQPETIDPDSVADKVAAIRESGAVVLPSGQAVAFHENRDLVFNRRITLDAHPNGIRFQAFASADAETPLLEATYFSVGGGFVVREGERPGAAPQAAVPFPFSSAKELLALAAQHGLCISGLMRENERALRSDAEVSDGLQRIWDVMQECVARGCRTRGTLPGGLGIARRAPGLLDSLAGRDAHEADPMAALDWVNLFALAVSEENA
;
A
#
# COMPACT_ATOMS: atom_id res chain seq x y z
N MET A 1 -12.13 15.88 48.96
CA MET A 1 -12.97 15.37 47.87
C MET A 1 -13.02 16.43 46.79
N THR A 2 -12.17 16.32 45.80
CA THR A 2 -12.21 17.12 44.57
C THR A 2 -11.99 16.12 43.44
N THR A 3 -13.10 15.59 42.96
CA THR A 3 -13.16 14.73 41.77
C THR A 3 -12.77 15.58 40.58
N SER A 4 -11.57 15.36 40.05
CA SER A 4 -11.14 15.86 38.74
C SER A 4 -12.04 15.25 37.67
N ASP A 5 -12.77 16.12 36.98
CA ASP A 5 -13.59 15.82 35.82
C ASP A 5 -12.71 15.29 34.67
N PRO A 6 -12.92 14.07 34.15
CA PRO A 6 -12.11 13.51 33.07
C PRO A 6 -12.55 13.97 31.68
N SER A 7 -13.45 14.96 31.56
CA SER A 7 -14.02 15.37 30.27
C SER A 7 -13.30 16.51 29.55
N ALA A 8 -12.08 16.88 29.95
CA ALA A 8 -11.22 17.74 29.13
C ALA A 8 -10.63 16.94 27.94
N ALA A 9 -11.50 16.46 27.05
CA ALA A 9 -11.13 15.95 25.75
C ALA A 9 -10.47 17.11 24.98
N SER A 10 -9.32 16.84 24.37
CA SER A 10 -8.62 17.79 23.52
C SER A 10 -9.56 18.29 22.42
N ASP A 11 -9.76 19.60 22.33
CA ASP A 11 -10.51 20.32 21.29
C ASP A 11 -9.92 20.22 19.85
N SER A 12 -9.08 19.21 19.60
CA SER A 12 -8.62 18.93 18.24
C SER A 12 -9.66 18.05 17.54
N PRO A 13 -10.21 18.47 16.38
CA PRO A 13 -11.14 17.64 15.64
C PRO A 13 -10.46 16.30 15.31
N ALA A 14 -11.20 15.21 15.53
CA ALA A 14 -10.73 13.87 15.18
C ALA A 14 -10.38 13.82 13.68
N PRO A 15 -9.33 13.06 13.29
CA PRO A 15 -8.98 12.91 11.89
C PRO A 15 -10.16 12.33 11.10
N TYR A 16 -10.45 12.93 9.95
CA TYR A 16 -11.45 12.40 9.03
C TYR A 16 -10.82 11.31 8.16
N PHE A 17 -11.49 10.17 8.05
CA PHE A 17 -11.11 9.09 7.14
C PHE A 17 -12.21 8.93 6.09
N GLY A 18 -11.84 9.18 4.84
CA GLY A 18 -12.73 9.05 3.68
C GLY A 18 -12.70 7.68 3.04
N VAL A 19 -13.52 7.50 2.00
CA VAL A 19 -13.58 6.27 1.21
C VAL A 19 -12.24 5.95 0.54
N PHE A 20 -11.51 6.97 0.09
CA PHE A 20 -10.19 6.83 -0.56
C PHE A 20 -9.06 6.54 0.43
N ASP A 21 -9.27 6.76 1.73
CA ASP A 21 -8.32 6.33 2.76
C ASP A 21 -8.48 4.84 3.07
N LEU A 22 -9.70 4.31 2.93
CA LEU A 22 -10.06 2.91 3.15
C LEU A 22 -9.71 2.04 1.94
N PHE A 23 -10.05 2.49 0.74
CA PHE A 23 -9.86 1.76 -0.50
C PHE A 23 -8.75 2.41 -1.32
N LYS A 24 -7.54 1.83 -1.21
CA LYS A 24 -6.37 2.27 -1.98
C LYS A 24 -5.98 1.21 -2.99
N ILE A 25 -5.75 1.64 -4.22
CA ILE A 25 -5.16 0.80 -5.26
C ILE A 25 -3.67 0.61 -4.92
N GLY A 26 -3.21 -0.63 -4.98
CA GLY A 26 -1.85 -1.00 -4.62
C GLY A 26 -1.48 -2.37 -5.17
N ILE A 27 -0.28 -2.81 -4.84
CA ILE A 27 0.23 -4.13 -5.20
C ILE A 27 0.28 -5.05 -3.97
N GLY A 28 -0.09 -6.32 -4.17
CA GLY A 28 0.03 -7.37 -3.17
C GLY A 28 1.48 -7.79 -2.91
N PRO A 29 1.73 -8.67 -1.91
CA PRO A 29 0.73 -9.30 -1.04
C PRO A 29 0.39 -8.53 0.23
N SER A 30 1.07 -7.42 0.53
CA SER A 30 0.93 -6.74 1.82
C SER A 30 0.95 -5.22 1.73
N SER A 31 -0.06 -4.57 2.29
CA SER A 31 -0.05 -3.10 2.40
C SER A 31 1.08 -2.60 3.31
N SER A 32 1.49 -3.35 4.33
CA SER A 32 2.55 -2.93 5.24
C SER A 32 3.95 -3.35 4.80
N HIS A 33 4.07 -4.47 4.08
CA HIS A 33 5.37 -5.03 3.69
C HIS A 33 5.68 -4.92 2.19
N SER A 34 4.71 -4.49 1.37
CA SER A 34 4.88 -4.27 -0.08
C SER A 34 4.58 -2.80 -0.42
N VAL A 35 3.34 -2.33 -0.18
CA VAL A 35 2.95 -0.94 -0.48
C VAL A 35 3.75 0.07 0.34
N GLY A 36 3.85 -0.13 1.66
CA GLY A 36 4.60 0.77 2.55
C GLY A 36 6.07 0.97 2.15
N PRO A 37 6.88 -0.09 1.98
CA PRO A 37 8.28 0.04 1.55
C PRO A 37 8.45 0.72 0.19
N MET A 38 7.54 0.47 -0.76
CA MET A 38 7.54 1.11 -2.06
C MET A 38 7.24 2.61 -1.95
N CYS A 39 6.25 3.00 -1.15
CA CYS A 39 5.98 4.40 -0.81
C CYS A 39 7.16 5.07 -0.09
N ALA A 40 7.82 4.37 0.83
CA ALA A 40 8.99 4.89 1.55
C ALA A 40 10.17 5.16 0.59
N ALA A 41 10.41 4.28 -0.36
CA ALA A 41 11.41 4.48 -1.41
C ALA A 41 11.05 5.70 -2.28
N HIS A 42 9.78 5.88 -2.66
CA HIS A 42 9.33 7.05 -3.41
C HIS A 42 9.57 8.36 -2.63
N LEU A 43 9.22 8.40 -1.34
CA LEU A 43 9.48 9.57 -0.47
C LEU A 43 10.98 9.89 -0.39
N PHE A 44 11.82 8.86 -0.30
CA PHE A 44 13.27 9.04 -0.32
C PHE A 44 13.78 9.63 -1.64
N LEU A 45 13.24 9.20 -2.78
CA LEU A 45 13.57 9.80 -4.09
C LEU A 45 13.15 11.28 -4.17
N VAL A 46 12.00 11.63 -3.60
CA VAL A 46 11.54 13.02 -3.51
C VAL A 46 12.51 13.86 -2.67
N GLU A 47 12.98 13.34 -1.53
CA GLU A 47 14.00 14.02 -0.71
C GLU A 47 15.33 14.19 -1.45
N LEU A 48 15.79 13.16 -2.18
CA LEU A 48 17.00 13.25 -3.02
C LEU A 48 16.90 14.33 -4.10
N LEU A 49 15.74 14.41 -4.76
CA LEU A 49 15.48 15.40 -5.80
C LEU A 49 15.42 16.81 -5.21
N ALA A 50 14.68 17.00 -4.11
CA ALA A 50 14.57 18.29 -3.43
C ALA A 50 15.93 18.79 -2.90
N GLY A 51 16.81 17.88 -2.47
CA GLY A 51 18.17 18.20 -2.04
C GLY A 51 19.17 18.45 -3.17
N GLY A 52 18.79 18.26 -4.44
CA GLY A 52 19.73 18.33 -5.57
C GLY A 52 20.89 17.32 -5.44
N LEU A 53 20.58 16.12 -4.94
CA LEU A 53 21.54 15.07 -4.64
C LEU A 53 21.57 13.94 -5.68
N VAL A 54 20.56 13.86 -6.56
CA VAL A 54 20.40 12.78 -7.54
C VAL A 54 21.71 12.54 -8.32
N GLU A 55 22.24 13.56 -8.97
CA GLU A 55 23.49 13.46 -9.76
C GLU A 55 24.77 13.22 -8.93
N LYS A 56 24.68 13.34 -7.61
CA LYS A 56 25.84 13.22 -6.70
C LYS A 56 25.96 11.83 -6.09
N ILE A 57 24.94 10.98 -6.20
CA ILE A 57 24.92 9.66 -5.59
C ILE A 57 25.34 8.58 -6.59
N ASN A 58 26.12 7.61 -6.13
CA ASN A 58 26.53 6.45 -6.94
C ASN A 58 26.14 5.12 -6.30
N ARG A 59 25.65 5.14 -5.05
CA ARG A 59 25.22 3.95 -4.33
C ARG A 59 24.05 4.28 -3.41
N ILE A 60 23.08 3.39 -3.34
CA ILE A 60 22.02 3.41 -2.33
C ILE A 60 22.17 2.16 -1.48
N ARG A 61 21.91 2.29 -0.18
CA ARG A 61 21.74 1.19 0.77
C ARG A 61 20.40 1.33 1.46
N VAL A 62 19.77 0.18 1.70
CA VAL A 62 18.50 0.05 2.39
C VAL A 62 18.65 -0.95 3.53
N ASP A 63 18.35 -0.50 4.74
CA ASP A 63 18.31 -1.34 5.93
C ASP A 63 16.85 -1.52 6.36
N LEU A 64 16.38 -2.77 6.38
CA LEU A 64 15.07 -3.17 6.88
C LEU A 64 15.21 -3.62 8.33
N TYR A 65 14.25 -3.25 9.19
CA TYR A 65 14.29 -3.53 10.63
C TYR A 65 13.06 -4.30 11.12
N GLY A 66 13.19 -4.95 12.29
CA GLY A 66 12.09 -5.54 13.04
C GLY A 66 11.23 -6.52 12.25
N SER A 67 9.91 -6.35 12.35
CA SER A 67 8.94 -7.24 11.68
C SER A 67 9.09 -7.18 10.16
N LEU A 68 9.38 -5.99 9.60
CA LEU A 68 9.58 -5.80 8.17
C LEU A 68 10.76 -6.66 7.64
N ALA A 69 11.85 -6.74 8.40
CA ALA A 69 12.99 -7.59 8.06
C ALA A 69 12.73 -9.09 8.26
N LEU A 70 11.89 -9.46 9.24
CA LEU A 70 11.62 -10.86 9.56
C LEU A 70 10.83 -11.54 8.44
N THR A 71 9.75 -10.91 7.98
CA THR A 71 8.80 -11.52 7.05
C THR A 71 8.90 -10.94 5.65
N GLY A 72 9.76 -9.93 5.42
CA GLY A 72 9.77 -9.15 4.19
C GLY A 72 9.98 -9.96 2.91
N LEU A 73 10.83 -10.99 2.92
CA LEU A 73 11.03 -11.86 1.76
C LEU A 73 9.75 -12.61 1.36
N GLY A 74 8.95 -13.07 2.33
CA GLY A 74 7.68 -13.73 2.06
C GLY A 74 6.57 -12.77 1.60
N HIS A 75 6.78 -11.46 1.77
CA HIS A 75 5.84 -10.41 1.38
C HIS A 75 6.36 -9.53 0.23
N GLY A 76 7.45 -9.93 -0.43
CA GLY A 76 8.02 -9.17 -1.55
C GLY A 76 8.56 -7.78 -1.17
N THR A 77 8.99 -7.56 0.07
CA THR A 77 9.55 -6.27 0.52
C THR A 77 10.81 -5.89 -0.26
N ASP A 78 11.63 -6.87 -0.61
CA ASP A 78 12.80 -6.68 -1.48
C ASP A 78 12.37 -6.10 -2.83
N THR A 79 11.43 -6.76 -3.49
CA THR A 79 10.87 -6.35 -4.78
C THR A 79 10.23 -4.97 -4.69
N ALA A 80 9.45 -4.70 -3.64
CA ALA A 80 8.82 -3.40 -3.41
C ALA A 80 9.83 -2.26 -3.26
N VAL A 81 10.94 -2.49 -2.55
CA VAL A 81 12.03 -1.51 -2.42
C VAL A 81 12.67 -1.24 -3.78
N LEU A 82 12.97 -2.29 -4.56
CA LEU A 82 13.57 -2.14 -5.90
C LEU A 82 12.68 -1.35 -6.85
N MET A 83 11.38 -1.68 -6.90
CA MET A 83 10.42 -0.99 -7.76
C MET A 83 10.23 0.46 -7.32
N GLY A 84 10.10 0.70 -6.01
CA GLY A 84 9.98 2.07 -5.48
C GLY A 84 11.22 2.92 -5.75
N LEU A 85 12.44 2.37 -5.64
CA LEU A 85 13.69 3.07 -6.00
C LEU A 85 13.81 3.33 -7.51
N SER A 86 13.17 2.52 -8.34
CA SER A 86 13.04 2.75 -9.78
C SER A 86 11.96 3.79 -10.14
N GLY A 87 11.25 4.30 -9.13
CA GLY A 87 10.18 5.30 -9.26
C GLY A 87 8.80 4.74 -9.57
N GLU A 88 8.65 3.43 -9.61
CA GLU A 88 7.32 2.82 -9.69
C GLU A 88 6.50 3.21 -8.47
N GLN A 89 5.17 3.27 -8.63
CA GLN A 89 4.25 3.54 -7.53
C GLN A 89 3.24 2.40 -7.38
N PRO A 90 2.82 2.05 -6.15
CA PRO A 90 1.89 0.94 -5.93
C PRO A 90 0.59 1.05 -6.72
N GLU A 91 0.12 2.28 -6.93
CA GLU A 91 -1.17 2.56 -7.58
C GLU A 91 -1.13 2.41 -9.11
N THR A 92 0.06 2.52 -9.73
CA THR A 92 0.21 2.62 -11.19
C THR A 92 1.16 1.58 -11.78
N ILE A 93 1.86 0.82 -10.93
CA ILE A 93 2.78 -0.21 -11.39
C ILE A 93 2.01 -1.31 -12.15
N ASP A 94 2.54 -1.69 -13.31
CA ASP A 94 2.09 -2.88 -14.03
C ASP A 94 2.67 -4.14 -13.35
N PRO A 95 1.84 -5.00 -12.73
CA PRO A 95 2.30 -6.21 -12.05
C PRO A 95 3.07 -7.16 -12.97
N ASP A 96 2.75 -7.20 -14.26
CA ASP A 96 3.42 -8.08 -15.22
C ASP A 96 4.85 -7.63 -15.53
N SER A 97 5.13 -6.32 -15.38
CA SER A 97 6.46 -5.75 -15.60
C SER A 97 7.45 -5.97 -14.46
N VAL A 98 6.96 -6.36 -13.27
CA VAL A 98 7.76 -6.41 -12.03
C VAL A 98 8.90 -7.42 -12.15
N ALA A 99 8.61 -8.63 -12.62
CA ALA A 99 9.59 -9.71 -12.68
C ALA A 99 10.79 -9.34 -13.57
N ASP A 100 10.52 -8.78 -14.75
CA ASP A 100 11.54 -8.39 -15.72
C ASP A 100 12.40 -7.22 -15.20
N LYS A 101 11.78 -6.22 -14.56
CA LYS A 101 12.51 -5.10 -13.96
C LYS A 101 13.41 -5.54 -12.80
N VAL A 102 12.92 -6.43 -11.93
CA VAL A 102 13.72 -7.01 -10.85
C VAL A 102 14.90 -7.80 -11.42
N ALA A 103 14.68 -8.62 -12.45
CA ALA A 103 15.73 -9.37 -13.10
C ALA A 103 16.82 -8.45 -13.69
N ALA A 104 16.42 -7.37 -14.36
CA ALA A 104 17.35 -6.39 -14.92
C ALA A 104 18.21 -5.69 -13.86
N ILE A 105 17.62 -5.34 -12.70
CA ILE A 105 18.37 -4.76 -11.57
C ILE A 105 19.37 -5.76 -11.01
N ARG A 106 18.95 -7.02 -10.83
CA ARG A 106 19.81 -8.11 -10.32
C ARG A 106 20.98 -8.40 -11.24
N GLU A 107 20.75 -8.41 -12.56
CA GLU A 107 21.77 -8.67 -13.57
C GLU A 107 22.76 -7.50 -13.69
N SER A 108 22.26 -6.27 -13.72
CA SER A 108 23.11 -5.08 -13.85
C SER A 108 23.81 -4.67 -12.55
N GLY A 109 23.26 -5.04 -11.39
CA GLY A 109 23.73 -4.57 -10.09
C GLY A 109 23.48 -3.08 -9.86
N ALA A 110 22.50 -2.50 -10.57
CA ALA A 110 22.17 -1.09 -10.48
C ALA A 110 20.66 -0.86 -10.59
N VAL A 111 20.17 0.14 -9.87
CA VAL A 111 18.81 0.67 -10.02
C VAL A 111 18.87 1.90 -10.92
N VAL A 112 18.01 1.96 -11.93
CA VAL A 112 17.83 3.17 -12.74
C VAL A 112 16.80 4.05 -12.06
N LEU A 113 17.25 5.21 -11.57
CA LEU A 113 16.36 6.20 -10.95
C LEU A 113 15.44 6.84 -12.00
N PRO A 114 14.34 7.50 -11.58
CA PRO A 114 13.46 8.23 -12.50
C PRO A 114 14.15 9.30 -13.35
N SER A 115 15.30 9.82 -12.90
CA SER A 115 16.14 10.74 -13.66
C SER A 115 16.86 10.09 -14.86
N GLY A 116 16.82 8.76 -14.98
CA GLY A 116 17.60 7.97 -15.93
C GLY A 116 19.01 7.62 -15.43
N GLN A 117 19.41 8.09 -14.25
CA GLN A 117 20.71 7.78 -13.66
C GLN A 117 20.74 6.36 -13.10
N ALA A 118 21.73 5.57 -13.51
CA ALA A 118 22.01 4.27 -12.91
C ALA A 118 22.82 4.45 -11.62
N VAL A 119 22.32 3.88 -10.53
CA VAL A 119 22.95 3.93 -9.19
C VAL A 119 23.25 2.51 -8.74
N ALA A 120 24.47 2.24 -8.29
CA ALA A 120 24.88 0.90 -7.88
C ALA A 120 24.03 0.41 -6.71
N PHE A 121 23.51 -0.81 -6.86
CA PHE A 121 22.66 -1.46 -5.87
C PHE A 121 22.83 -2.98 -5.99
N HIS A 122 23.65 -3.55 -5.12
CA HIS A 122 23.81 -5.01 -5.05
C HIS A 122 23.05 -5.54 -3.85
N GLU A 123 21.93 -6.24 -4.06
CA GLU A 123 21.02 -6.71 -2.99
C GLU A 123 21.75 -7.39 -1.82
N ASN A 124 22.77 -8.21 -2.10
CA ASN A 124 23.55 -8.93 -1.07
C ASN A 124 24.32 -8.01 -0.10
N ARG A 125 24.63 -6.78 -0.50
CA ARG A 125 25.39 -5.78 0.27
C ARG A 125 24.51 -4.62 0.70
N ASP A 126 23.63 -4.18 -0.20
CA ASP A 126 22.94 -2.91 -0.14
C ASP A 126 21.47 -3.08 0.28
N LEU A 127 20.93 -4.30 0.37
CA LEU A 127 19.62 -4.58 0.96
C LEU A 127 19.77 -5.46 2.21
N VAL A 128 19.83 -4.83 3.37
CA VAL A 128 20.17 -5.49 4.63
C VAL A 128 18.92 -5.77 5.46
N PHE A 129 18.72 -7.04 5.83
CA PHE A 129 17.61 -7.48 6.67
C PHE A 129 18.04 -7.59 8.15
N ASN A 130 17.86 -6.53 8.92
CA ASN A 130 18.20 -6.46 10.33
C ASN A 130 17.12 -7.08 11.23
N ARG A 131 16.95 -8.41 11.13
CA ARG A 131 15.88 -9.19 11.82
C ARG A 131 15.89 -9.12 13.35
N ARG A 132 17.00 -8.73 13.97
CA ARG A 132 17.16 -8.69 15.43
C ARG A 132 17.17 -7.27 16.00
N ILE A 133 17.10 -6.26 15.13
CA ILE A 133 17.15 -4.85 15.51
C ILE A 133 15.77 -4.27 15.22
N THR A 134 15.15 -3.70 16.25
CA THR A 134 13.90 -2.96 16.12
C THR A 134 14.19 -1.51 16.47
N LEU A 135 13.57 -0.58 15.75
CA LEU A 135 13.67 0.84 16.02
C LEU A 135 12.58 1.26 17.01
N ASP A 136 12.84 2.27 17.82
CA ASP A 136 11.98 2.63 18.96
C ASP A 136 10.57 3.09 18.53
N ALA A 137 10.44 3.75 17.38
CA ALA A 137 9.17 4.35 16.97
C ALA A 137 8.13 3.34 16.44
N HIS A 138 8.56 2.33 15.66
CA HIS A 138 7.65 1.33 15.10
C HIS A 138 8.42 0.07 14.62
N PRO A 139 7.85 -1.15 14.75
CA PRO A 139 8.50 -2.40 14.35
C PRO A 139 8.77 -2.57 12.86
N ASN A 140 8.06 -1.82 12.00
CA ASN A 140 8.25 -1.86 10.54
C ASN A 140 9.11 -0.67 10.09
N GLY A 141 10.39 -0.67 10.46
CA GLY A 141 11.33 0.38 10.10
C GLY A 141 12.08 0.07 8.81
N ILE A 142 12.29 1.10 7.99
CA ILE A 142 13.14 1.06 6.80
C ILE A 142 14.03 2.30 6.79
N ARG A 143 15.33 2.14 6.58
CA ARG A 143 16.28 3.24 6.45
C ARG A 143 16.91 3.22 5.07
N PHE A 144 16.87 4.36 4.40
CA PHE A 144 17.54 4.59 3.14
C PHE A 144 18.76 5.47 3.35
N GLN A 145 19.85 5.13 2.66
CA GLN A 145 21.12 5.85 2.71
C GLN A 145 21.64 6.03 1.29
N ALA A 146 21.97 7.26 0.90
CA ALA A 146 22.55 7.58 -0.40
C ALA A 146 24.01 8.01 -0.26
N PHE A 147 24.92 7.46 -1.05
CA PHE A 147 26.36 7.67 -0.93
C PHE A 147 26.94 8.26 -2.23
N ALA A 148 27.96 9.10 -2.08
CA ALA A 148 28.64 9.74 -3.21
C ALA A 148 29.47 8.76 -4.06
N SER A 149 29.95 7.68 -3.46
CA SER A 149 30.77 6.65 -4.09
C SER A 149 30.57 5.30 -3.40
N ALA A 150 31.11 4.23 -4.00
CA ALA A 150 31.00 2.88 -3.45
C ALA A 150 31.63 2.74 -2.04
N ASP A 151 32.74 3.44 -1.80
CA ASP A 151 33.56 3.34 -0.58
C ASP A 151 33.25 4.45 0.45
N ALA A 152 32.31 5.35 0.17
CA ALA A 152 31.95 6.39 1.11
C ALA A 152 31.30 5.78 2.36
N GLU A 153 31.84 6.09 3.54
CA GLU A 153 31.28 5.64 4.83
C GLU A 153 30.12 6.52 5.31
N THR A 154 30.12 7.80 4.93
CA THR A 154 29.09 8.76 5.32
C THR A 154 28.10 8.99 4.19
N PRO A 155 26.79 8.80 4.41
CA PRO A 155 25.78 9.09 3.40
C PRO A 155 25.61 10.60 3.20
N LEU A 156 25.32 11.01 1.96
CA LEU A 156 24.88 12.37 1.62
C LEU A 156 23.46 12.64 2.11
N LEU A 157 22.64 11.59 2.18
CA LEU A 157 21.28 11.63 2.72
C LEU A 157 21.01 10.31 3.43
N GLU A 158 20.48 10.39 4.65
CA GLU A 158 19.94 9.28 5.40
C GLU A 158 18.53 9.65 5.86
N ALA A 159 17.58 8.75 5.61
CA ALA A 159 16.21 8.92 6.06
C ALA A 159 15.63 7.59 6.53
N THR A 160 15.02 7.61 7.71
CA THR A 160 14.29 6.47 8.27
C THR A 160 12.79 6.70 8.09
N TYR A 161 12.07 5.67 7.66
CA TYR A 161 10.62 5.66 7.55
C TYR A 161 10.02 4.45 8.26
N PHE A 162 8.73 4.56 8.59
CA PHE A 162 7.96 3.54 9.27
C PHE A 162 6.68 3.24 8.49
N SER A 163 6.47 1.96 8.17
CA SER A 163 5.23 1.48 7.56
C SER A 163 4.21 1.14 8.65
N VAL A 164 3.25 2.03 8.87
CA VAL A 164 2.32 1.99 10.02
C VAL A 164 0.99 1.30 9.73
N GLY A 165 0.83 0.73 8.53
CA GLY A 165 -0.37 -0.01 8.10
C GLY A 165 -1.21 0.75 7.08
N GLY A 166 -2.05 0.05 6.31
CA GLY A 166 -2.92 0.66 5.28
C GLY A 166 -2.18 1.40 4.16
N GLY A 167 -0.91 1.05 3.92
CA GLY A 167 -0.03 1.73 2.97
C GLY A 167 0.49 3.10 3.44
N PHE A 168 0.22 3.51 4.67
CA PHE A 168 0.72 4.76 5.23
C PHE A 168 2.18 4.62 5.68
N VAL A 169 2.98 5.63 5.35
CA VAL A 169 4.40 5.73 5.68
C VAL A 169 4.64 7.03 6.43
N VAL A 170 5.47 6.97 7.47
CA VAL A 170 5.82 8.11 8.32
C VAL A 170 7.32 8.23 8.40
N ARG A 171 7.88 9.42 8.19
CA ARG A 171 9.30 9.68 8.37
C ARG A 171 9.64 9.78 9.85
N GLU A 172 10.82 9.31 10.25
CA GLU A 172 11.31 9.46 11.62
C GLU A 172 11.40 10.94 12.03
N GLY A 173 10.86 11.24 13.22
CA GLY A 173 10.72 12.61 13.72
C GLY A 173 9.46 13.33 13.26
N GLU A 174 8.72 12.79 12.27
CA GLU A 174 7.40 13.28 11.89
C GLU A 174 6.31 12.57 12.70
N ARG A 175 5.22 13.29 12.99
CA ARG A 175 4.04 12.65 13.55
C ARG A 175 3.37 11.82 12.44
N PRO A 176 2.83 10.62 12.75
CA PRO A 176 2.04 9.87 11.79
C PRO A 176 1.03 10.79 11.16
N GLY A 177 1.01 10.82 9.82
CA GLY A 177 0.26 11.77 9.03
C GLY A 177 -1.06 12.06 9.72
N ALA A 178 -1.17 13.26 10.29
CA ALA A 178 -2.47 13.78 10.62
C ALA A 178 -3.21 13.71 9.30
N ALA A 179 -4.17 12.78 9.18
CA ALA A 179 -5.16 12.89 8.11
C ALA A 179 -5.55 14.37 8.12
N PRO A 180 -5.63 15.03 6.94
CA PRO A 180 -5.94 16.44 6.91
C PRO A 180 -7.08 16.66 7.90
N GLN A 181 -6.92 17.61 8.83
CA GLN A 181 -8.00 18.06 9.69
C GLN A 181 -9.01 18.73 8.77
N ALA A 182 -9.68 17.90 8.00
CA ALA A 182 -10.63 18.26 6.99
C ALA A 182 -11.88 18.58 7.78
N ALA A 183 -12.21 19.86 7.82
CA ALA A 183 -13.51 20.28 8.28
C ALA A 183 -14.54 19.77 7.27
N VAL A 184 -15.07 18.57 7.53
CA VAL A 184 -16.16 17.99 6.76
C VAL A 184 -17.50 18.51 7.29
N PRO A 185 -18.53 18.67 6.43
CA PRO A 185 -19.84 19.19 6.83
C PRO A 185 -20.55 18.37 7.91
N PHE A 186 -20.40 17.04 7.89
CA PHE A 186 -21.14 16.12 8.76
C PHE A 186 -20.17 15.18 9.51
N PRO A 187 -19.37 15.69 10.46
CA PRO A 187 -18.46 14.86 11.24
C PRO A 187 -19.25 13.99 12.22
N PHE A 188 -18.82 12.74 12.41
CA PHE A 188 -19.42 11.83 13.39
C PHE A 188 -18.35 10.94 14.01
N SER A 189 -18.55 10.54 15.26
CA SER A 189 -17.66 9.66 16.02
C SER A 189 -18.34 8.35 16.47
N SER A 190 -19.64 8.22 16.23
CA SER A 190 -20.42 7.04 16.59
C SER A 190 -21.50 6.73 15.56
N ALA A 191 -21.94 5.46 15.53
CA ALA A 191 -23.06 5.04 14.68
C ALA A 191 -24.35 5.82 15.03
N LYS A 192 -24.54 6.17 16.31
CA LYS A 192 -25.69 6.96 16.77
C LYS A 192 -25.68 8.37 16.17
N GLU A 193 -24.53 9.04 16.18
CA GLU A 193 -24.36 10.36 15.57
C GLU A 193 -24.58 10.32 14.05
N LEU A 194 -24.00 9.32 13.37
CA LEU A 194 -24.18 9.12 11.92
C LEU A 194 -25.66 9.01 11.55
N LEU A 195 -26.41 8.17 12.27
CA LEU A 195 -27.85 7.99 12.02
C LEU A 195 -28.66 9.24 12.34
N ALA A 196 -28.31 9.97 13.41
CA ALA A 196 -28.96 11.22 13.77
C ALA A 196 -28.75 12.31 12.70
N LEU A 197 -27.52 12.48 12.21
CA LEU A 197 -27.19 13.43 11.14
C LEU A 197 -27.90 13.06 9.83
N ALA A 198 -27.89 11.78 9.45
CA ALA A 198 -28.59 11.30 8.26
C ALA A 198 -30.09 11.63 8.32
N ALA A 199 -30.74 11.34 9.45
CA ALA A 199 -32.14 11.66 9.67
C ALA A 199 -32.41 13.18 9.69
N GLN A 200 -31.56 13.96 10.37
CA GLN A 200 -31.68 15.43 10.47
C GLN A 200 -31.60 16.11 9.09
N HIS A 201 -30.74 15.61 8.21
CA HIS A 201 -30.50 16.21 6.89
C HIS A 201 -31.30 15.55 5.76
N GLY A 202 -32.12 14.53 6.05
CA GLY A 202 -32.90 13.81 5.05
C GLY A 202 -32.02 13.05 4.04
N LEU A 203 -30.83 12.63 4.46
CA LEU A 203 -29.85 11.93 3.62
C LEU A 203 -29.79 10.45 4.03
N CYS A 204 -29.53 9.55 3.08
CA CYS A 204 -29.02 8.22 3.42
C CYS A 204 -27.54 8.31 3.82
N ILE A 205 -26.99 7.23 4.41
CA ILE A 205 -25.58 7.18 4.83
C ILE A 205 -24.64 7.52 3.67
N SER A 206 -24.88 6.96 2.48
CA SER A 206 -24.05 7.25 1.30
C SER A 206 -24.18 8.70 0.83
N GLY A 207 -25.37 9.31 0.96
CA GLY A 207 -25.58 10.73 0.69
C GLY A 207 -24.78 11.62 1.65
N LEU A 208 -24.84 11.33 2.94
CA LEU A 208 -24.06 12.03 3.97
C LEU A 208 -22.55 11.89 3.73
N MET A 209 -22.08 10.67 3.43
CA MET A 209 -20.66 10.44 3.11
C MET A 209 -20.23 11.16 1.84
N ARG A 210 -21.08 11.23 0.81
CA ARG A 210 -20.79 11.97 -0.42
C ARG A 210 -20.63 13.46 -0.16
N GLU A 211 -21.43 14.05 0.72
CA GLU A 211 -21.28 15.45 1.13
C GLU A 211 -19.98 15.68 1.94
N ASN A 212 -19.57 14.72 2.76
CA ASN A 212 -18.26 14.79 3.43
C ASN A 212 -17.08 14.72 2.44
N GLU A 213 -17.15 13.83 1.45
CA GLU A 213 -16.12 13.73 0.40
C GLU A 213 -16.06 14.98 -0.49
N ARG A 214 -17.22 15.62 -0.76
CA ARG A 214 -17.32 16.87 -1.51
C ARG A 214 -16.61 18.06 -0.86
N ALA A 215 -16.33 17.98 0.44
CA ALA A 215 -15.54 18.98 1.14
C ALA A 215 -14.05 18.91 0.78
N LEU A 216 -13.60 17.77 0.24
CA LEU A 216 -12.20 17.49 -0.10
C LEU A 216 -11.94 17.46 -1.60
N ARG A 217 -12.96 17.10 -2.38
CA ARG A 217 -12.86 16.82 -3.83
C ARG A 217 -14.14 17.27 -4.53
N SER A 218 -14.06 17.54 -5.82
CA SER A 218 -15.24 17.75 -6.64
C SER A 218 -16.06 16.47 -6.79
N ASP A 219 -17.35 16.61 -7.14
CA ASP A 219 -18.22 15.46 -7.33
C ASP A 219 -17.78 14.54 -8.49
N ALA A 220 -17.13 15.12 -9.50
CA ALA A 220 -16.52 14.38 -10.60
C ALA A 220 -15.34 13.54 -10.11
N GLU A 221 -14.41 14.14 -9.36
CA GLU A 221 -13.26 13.42 -8.79
C GLU A 221 -13.69 12.27 -7.86
N VAL A 222 -14.74 12.48 -7.05
CA VAL A 222 -15.30 11.40 -6.21
C VAL A 222 -15.87 10.28 -7.07
N SER A 223 -16.65 10.60 -8.10
CA SER A 223 -17.28 9.59 -8.96
C SER A 223 -16.23 8.81 -9.77
N ASP A 224 -15.28 9.51 -10.37
CA ASP A 224 -14.21 8.94 -11.18
C ASP A 224 -13.27 8.08 -10.33
N GLY A 225 -12.94 8.52 -9.12
CA GLY A 225 -12.13 7.74 -8.18
C GLY A 225 -12.82 6.45 -7.74
N LEU A 226 -14.12 6.50 -7.43
CA LEU A 226 -14.89 5.30 -7.07
C LEU A 226 -15.03 4.33 -8.25
N GLN A 227 -15.25 4.86 -9.46
CA GLN A 227 -15.29 4.07 -10.68
C GLN A 227 -13.95 3.38 -10.93
N ARG A 228 -12.83 4.09 -10.75
CA ARG A 228 -11.49 3.53 -10.90
C ARG A 228 -11.22 2.39 -9.91
N ILE A 229 -11.61 2.55 -8.64
CA ILE A 229 -11.49 1.47 -7.63
C ILE A 229 -12.30 0.24 -8.07
N TRP A 230 -13.53 0.46 -8.53
CA TRP A 230 -14.40 -0.61 -9.00
C TRP A 230 -13.80 -1.34 -10.22
N ASP A 231 -13.30 -0.61 -11.20
CA ASP A 231 -12.69 -1.18 -12.40
C ASP A 231 -11.46 -2.04 -12.04
N VAL A 232 -10.59 -1.55 -11.14
CA VAL A 232 -9.44 -2.31 -10.66
C VAL A 232 -9.86 -3.58 -9.89
N MET A 233 -10.91 -3.52 -9.06
CA MET A 233 -11.44 -4.72 -8.40
C MET A 233 -11.92 -5.76 -9.42
N GLN A 234 -12.62 -5.32 -10.47
CA GLN A 234 -13.14 -6.19 -11.53
C GLN A 234 -12.00 -6.78 -12.37
N GLU A 235 -10.99 -5.99 -12.70
CA GLU A 235 -9.79 -6.45 -13.39
C GLU A 235 -9.02 -7.48 -12.56
N CYS A 236 -8.87 -7.26 -11.25
CA CYS A 236 -8.25 -8.20 -10.32
C CYS A 236 -9.00 -9.54 -10.28
N VAL A 237 -10.33 -9.52 -10.16
CA VAL A 237 -11.16 -10.74 -10.26
C VAL A 237 -10.94 -11.45 -11.60
N ALA A 238 -11.02 -10.71 -12.71
CA ALA A 238 -10.87 -11.29 -14.04
C ALA A 238 -9.47 -11.88 -14.26
N ARG A 239 -8.44 -11.25 -13.72
CA ARG A 239 -7.05 -11.73 -13.74
C ARG A 239 -6.93 -13.02 -12.92
N GLY A 240 -7.38 -13.03 -11.67
CA GLY A 240 -7.34 -14.23 -10.81
C GLY A 240 -8.08 -15.43 -11.38
N CYS A 241 -9.20 -15.18 -12.07
CA CYS A 241 -9.95 -16.22 -12.79
C CYS A 241 -9.20 -16.81 -14.00
N ARG A 242 -8.21 -16.11 -14.56
CA ARG A 242 -7.43 -16.56 -15.74
C ARG A 242 -6.03 -17.05 -15.38
N THR A 243 -5.43 -16.56 -14.30
CA THR A 243 -4.08 -16.92 -13.85
C THR A 243 -4.04 -18.33 -13.28
N ARG A 244 -3.46 -19.27 -14.02
CA ARG A 244 -3.22 -20.64 -13.54
C ARG A 244 -1.80 -20.80 -12.98
N GLY A 245 -1.60 -21.86 -12.20
CA GLY A 245 -0.29 -22.23 -11.67
C GLY A 245 -0.30 -22.37 -10.15
N THR A 246 0.88 -22.24 -9.55
CA THR A 246 1.11 -22.37 -8.11
C THR A 246 1.38 -21.00 -7.51
N LEU A 247 0.79 -20.73 -6.34
CA LEU A 247 1.08 -19.52 -5.57
C LEU A 247 2.57 -19.45 -5.19
N PRO A 248 3.16 -18.25 -5.15
CA PRO A 248 4.52 -18.05 -4.67
C PRO A 248 4.64 -18.38 -3.17
N GLY A 249 5.87 -18.39 -2.64
CA GLY A 249 6.12 -18.62 -1.21
C GLY A 249 6.43 -20.08 -0.81
N GLY A 250 6.59 -20.99 -1.77
CA GLY A 250 7.18 -22.32 -1.54
C GLY A 250 6.27 -23.36 -0.85
N LEU A 251 5.00 -23.03 -0.62
CA LEU A 251 4.01 -23.93 -0.01
C LEU A 251 3.37 -24.92 -1.00
N GLY A 252 3.63 -24.76 -2.31
CA GLY A 252 3.10 -25.66 -3.34
C GLY A 252 1.57 -25.57 -3.52
N ILE A 253 0.94 -24.47 -3.13
CA ILE A 253 -0.51 -24.28 -3.19
C ILE A 253 -0.92 -23.91 -4.61
N ALA A 254 -1.75 -24.72 -5.26
CA ALA A 254 -2.28 -24.41 -6.59
C ALA A 254 -3.37 -23.32 -6.52
N ARG A 255 -3.39 -22.45 -7.54
CA ARG A 255 -4.49 -21.50 -7.78
C ARG A 255 -5.77 -22.27 -8.12
N ARG A 256 -6.87 -21.93 -7.46
CA ARG A 256 -8.16 -22.63 -7.57
C ARG A 256 -9.20 -21.83 -8.33
N ALA A 257 -9.09 -20.50 -8.37
CA ALA A 257 -10.12 -19.66 -8.99
C ALA A 257 -10.40 -20.03 -10.46
N PRO A 258 -9.40 -20.28 -11.32
CA PRO A 258 -9.66 -20.67 -12.72
C PRO A 258 -10.46 -21.97 -12.85
N GLY A 259 -10.11 -23.00 -12.07
CA GLY A 259 -10.83 -24.27 -12.09
C GLY A 259 -12.25 -24.16 -11.55
N LEU A 260 -12.47 -23.31 -10.54
CA LEU A 260 -13.81 -23.03 -10.02
C LEU A 260 -14.67 -22.28 -11.05
N LEU A 261 -14.12 -21.29 -11.76
CA LEU A 261 -14.81 -20.62 -12.86
C LEU A 261 -15.22 -21.61 -13.96
N ASP A 262 -14.31 -22.49 -14.41
CA ASP A 262 -14.61 -23.52 -15.41
C ASP A 262 -15.80 -24.39 -14.97
N SER A 263 -15.84 -24.76 -13.68
CA SER A 263 -16.92 -25.58 -13.11
C SER A 263 -18.26 -24.85 -13.00
N LEU A 264 -18.25 -23.53 -12.80
CA LEU A 264 -19.46 -22.71 -12.70
C LEU A 264 -20.03 -22.35 -14.07
N ALA A 265 -19.16 -22.06 -15.03
CA ALA A 265 -19.57 -21.75 -16.41
C ALA A 265 -20.20 -22.95 -17.12
N GLY A 266 -19.88 -24.17 -16.69
CA GLY A 266 -20.43 -25.42 -17.23
C GLY A 266 -21.78 -25.86 -16.63
N ARG A 267 -22.35 -25.12 -15.66
CA ARG A 267 -23.67 -25.45 -15.07
C ARG A 267 -24.80 -24.89 -15.93
N ASP A 268 -25.81 -25.70 -16.23
CA ASP A 268 -27.01 -25.23 -16.90
C ASP A 268 -27.80 -24.27 -16.00
N ALA A 269 -28.20 -23.11 -16.53
CA ALA A 269 -28.96 -22.07 -15.83
C ALA A 269 -30.34 -22.54 -15.29
N HIS A 270 -30.74 -23.77 -15.59
CA HIS A 270 -32.01 -24.38 -15.18
C HIS A 270 -31.96 -25.07 -13.80
N GLU A 271 -30.78 -25.30 -13.23
CA GLU A 271 -30.67 -25.68 -11.82
C GLU A 271 -30.66 -24.42 -10.96
N ALA A 272 -31.84 -24.01 -10.49
CA ALA A 272 -31.99 -22.96 -9.49
C ALA A 272 -31.48 -23.44 -8.13
N ASP A 273 -30.17 -23.71 -8.02
CA ASP A 273 -29.48 -23.99 -6.77
C ASP A 273 -29.28 -22.66 -6.01
N PRO A 274 -29.94 -22.45 -4.86
CA PRO A 274 -29.76 -21.25 -4.04
C PRO A 274 -28.30 -21.06 -3.58
N MET A 275 -27.47 -22.11 -3.59
CA MET A 275 -26.04 -22.04 -3.26
C MET A 275 -25.17 -21.61 -4.44
N ALA A 276 -25.69 -21.56 -5.67
CA ALA A 276 -24.93 -21.07 -6.82
C ALA A 276 -24.43 -19.63 -6.62
N ALA A 277 -25.21 -18.78 -5.94
CA ALA A 277 -24.77 -17.43 -5.60
C ALA A 277 -23.57 -17.41 -4.65
N LEU A 278 -23.50 -18.33 -3.69
CA LEU A 278 -22.35 -18.45 -2.77
C LEU A 278 -21.10 -18.95 -3.49
N ASP A 279 -21.26 -19.84 -4.48
CA ASP A 279 -20.13 -20.31 -5.29
C ASP A 279 -19.48 -19.15 -6.07
N TRP A 280 -20.26 -18.22 -6.61
CA TRP A 280 -19.75 -17.01 -7.26
C TRP A 280 -19.04 -16.07 -6.28
N VAL A 281 -19.57 -15.87 -5.06
CA VAL A 281 -18.89 -15.09 -4.03
C VAL A 281 -17.56 -15.72 -3.65
N ASN A 282 -17.52 -17.04 -3.47
CA ASN A 282 -16.30 -17.78 -3.17
C ASN A 282 -15.27 -17.66 -4.31
N LEU A 283 -15.73 -17.75 -5.57
CA LEU A 283 -14.88 -17.54 -6.74
C LEU A 283 -14.22 -16.17 -6.72
N PHE A 284 -15.01 -15.09 -6.54
CA PHE A 284 -14.45 -13.74 -6.55
C PHE A 284 -13.49 -13.50 -5.39
N ALA A 285 -13.83 -13.99 -4.19
CA ALA A 285 -12.95 -13.89 -3.02
C ALA A 285 -11.63 -14.66 -3.24
N LEU A 286 -11.68 -15.86 -3.82
CA LEU A 286 -10.49 -16.65 -4.15
C LEU A 286 -9.66 -15.98 -5.24
N ALA A 287 -10.28 -15.51 -6.32
CA ALA A 287 -9.58 -14.84 -7.42
C ALA A 287 -8.76 -13.65 -6.92
N VAL A 288 -9.37 -12.77 -6.12
CA VAL A 288 -8.68 -11.61 -5.54
C VAL A 288 -7.60 -12.02 -4.53
N SER A 289 -7.89 -12.99 -3.66
CA SER A 289 -6.90 -13.44 -2.66
C SER A 289 -5.69 -14.13 -3.30
N GLU A 290 -5.90 -14.88 -4.38
CA GLU A 290 -4.86 -15.54 -5.15
C GLU A 290 -4.05 -14.52 -5.98
N GLU A 291 -4.64 -13.47 -6.53
CA GLU A 291 -3.88 -12.37 -7.16
C GLU A 291 -3.11 -11.53 -6.16
N ASN A 292 -3.63 -11.33 -4.95
CA ASN A 292 -2.89 -10.66 -3.90
C ASN A 292 -1.65 -11.48 -3.49
N ALA A 293 -1.76 -12.81 -3.39
CA ALA A 293 -0.69 -13.71 -2.95
C ALA A 293 0.41 -13.94 -4.00
#